data_AF-A0A5Q0BKL7-F1
#
_entry.id   AF-A0A5Q0BKL7-F1
#
_cell.length_a   1.000
_cell.length_b   1.000
_cell.length_c   1.000
_cell.angle_alpha   90.00
_cell.angle_beta   90.00
_cell.angle_gamma   90.00
#
_symmetry.space_group_name_H-M   'P 1'
#
loop_
_entity.id
_entity.type
_entity.pdbx_description
1 polymer ?
#
loop_
_entity_poly.entity_id
_entity_poly.type
_entity_poly.pdbx_seq_one_letter_code
_entity_poly.pdbx_strand_id
1 'polypeptide(L)'
;MSDDLAFKIQLGVILPKMKEKLTTELSSIVEDVVKIVQAGNRAGEVFEMEPVKQIILKDFDIFLTDCILPEIERKLAPAPVEEASAAEAPPVAEASEAP
;
A
#
# COMPACT_ATOMS: atom_id res chain seq x y z
N MET A 1 15.94 -3.88 -21.73
CA MET A 1 15.85 -2.65 -22.54
C MET A 1 14.44 -2.05 -22.52
N SER A 2 13.38 -2.86 -22.33
CA SER A 2 11.99 -2.40 -22.16
C SER A 2 11.72 -1.73 -20.80
N ASP A 3 12.43 -2.14 -19.75
CA ASP A 3 12.27 -1.62 -18.38
C ASP A 3 12.60 -0.13 -18.27
N ASP A 4 13.55 0.36 -19.06
CA ASP A 4 14.02 1.75 -19.02
C ASP A 4 12.99 2.73 -19.59
N LEU A 5 12.15 2.29 -20.54
CA LEU A 5 11.08 3.14 -21.09
C LEU A 5 9.84 3.16 -20.19
N ALA A 6 9.43 2.02 -19.65
CA ALA A 6 8.32 1.95 -18.68
C ALA A 6 8.67 2.75 -17.40
N PHE A 7 9.91 2.65 -16.93
CA PHE A 7 10.44 3.41 -15.80
C PHE A 7 10.54 4.91 -16.10
N LYS A 8 11.00 5.31 -17.30
CA LYS A 8 11.01 6.73 -17.73
C LYS A 8 9.60 7.31 -17.88
N ILE A 9 8.63 6.53 -18.36
CA ILE A 9 7.21 6.94 -18.43
C ILE A 9 6.61 7.04 -17.02
N GLN A 10 6.90 6.08 -16.13
CA GLN A 10 6.50 6.16 -14.71
C GLN A 10 7.07 7.41 -14.04
N LEU A 11 8.36 7.69 -14.21
CA LEU A 11 8.98 8.91 -13.65
C LEU A 11 8.38 10.18 -14.29
N GLY A 12 8.14 10.18 -15.60
CA GLY A 12 7.57 11.31 -16.32
C GLY A 12 6.11 11.62 -16.01
N VAL A 13 5.35 10.67 -15.46
CA VAL A 13 3.90 10.82 -15.20
C VAL A 13 3.57 10.79 -13.71
N ILE A 14 4.19 9.89 -12.95
CA ILE A 14 3.91 9.71 -11.52
C ILE A 14 4.59 10.79 -10.70
N LEU A 15 5.86 11.15 -10.97
CA LEU A 15 6.53 12.20 -10.19
C LEU A 15 5.82 13.56 -10.29
N PRO A 16 5.38 14.04 -11.48
CA PRO A 16 4.58 15.26 -11.56
C PRO A 16 3.28 15.17 -10.76
N LYS A 17 2.55 14.05 -10.84
CA LYS A 17 1.32 13.84 -10.06
C LYS A 17 1.58 13.84 -8.56
N MET A 18 2.64 13.17 -8.10
CA MET A 18 3.05 13.20 -6.70
C MET A 18 3.41 14.61 -6.26
N LYS A 19 4.16 15.36 -7.09
CA LYS A 19 4.49 16.76 -6.80
C LYS A 19 3.23 17.62 -6.66
N GLU A 20 2.27 17.47 -7.56
CA GLU A 20 1.04 18.26 -7.53
C GLU A 20 0.11 17.89 -6.36
N LYS A 21 0.06 16.61 -5.97
CA LYS A 21 -0.92 16.11 -5.00
C LYS A 21 -0.38 15.97 -3.58
N LEU A 22 0.92 15.72 -3.43
CA LEU A 22 1.52 15.33 -2.16
C LEU A 22 2.48 16.37 -1.60
N THR A 23 3.02 17.30 -2.40
CA THR A 23 4.09 18.20 -1.93
C THR A 23 3.70 19.02 -0.70
N THR A 24 2.51 19.64 -0.68
CA THR A 24 2.10 20.48 0.46
C THR A 24 1.95 19.65 1.73
N GLU A 25 1.16 18.58 1.67
CA GLU A 25 0.86 17.73 2.84
C GLU A 25 2.11 17.02 3.35
N LEU A 26 2.91 16.45 2.44
CA LEU A 26 4.15 15.77 2.82
C LEU A 26 5.19 16.73 3.39
N SER A 27 5.26 17.97 2.90
CA SER A 27 6.17 18.98 3.48
C SER A 27 5.81 19.28 4.93
N SER A 28 4.52 19.39 5.27
CA SER A 28 4.08 19.59 6.66
C SER A 28 4.52 18.42 7.56
N ILE A 29 4.36 17.18 7.08
CA ILE A 29 4.78 16.00 7.84
C ILE A 29 6.30 16.01 8.05
N VAL A 30 7.07 16.33 6.99
CA VAL A 30 8.53 16.41 7.07
C VAL A 30 8.96 17.49 8.07
N GLU A 31 8.31 18.67 8.07
CA GLU A 31 8.58 19.73 9.03
C GLU A 31 8.36 19.29 10.48
N ASP A 32 7.32 18.49 10.74
CA ASP A 32 7.07 17.96 12.08
C ASP A 32 8.12 16.94 12.51
N VAL A 33 8.57 16.06 11.59
CA VAL A 33 9.69 15.16 11.85
C VAL A 33 10.97 15.95 12.13
N VAL A 34 11.25 17.01 11.37
CA VAL A 34 12.38 17.91 11.60
C VAL A 34 12.33 18.49 13.02
N LYS A 35 11.18 19.00 13.47
CA LYS A 35 11.00 19.55 14.83
C LYS A 35 11.29 18.49 15.90
N ILE A 36 10.79 17.27 15.71
CA ILE A 36 11.01 16.16 16.64
C ILE A 36 12.49 15.81 16.75
N VAL A 37 13.18 15.67 15.61
CA VAL A 37 14.61 15.34 15.58
C VAL A 37 15.44 16.49 16.18
N GLN A 38 15.11 17.75 15.88
CA GLN A 38 15.79 18.90 16.48
C GLN A 38 15.60 19.00 17.99
N ALA A 39 14.42 18.67 18.50
CA ALA A 39 14.16 18.65 19.94
C ALA A 39 15.01 17.61 20.70
N GLY A 40 15.40 16.53 20.02
CA GLY A 40 16.31 15.52 20.56
C GLY A 40 17.80 15.85 20.42
N ASN A 41 18.16 16.88 19.67
CA ASN A 41 19.54 17.20 19.34
C ASN A 41 20.21 17.99 20.49
N ARG A 42 21.48 17.70 20.80
CA ARG A 42 22.17 18.45 21.86
C ARG A 42 22.61 19.83 21.36
N ALA A 43 22.67 20.79 22.27
CA ALA A 43 23.17 22.12 21.97
C ALA A 43 24.62 22.04 21.44
N GLY A 44 24.83 22.49 20.20
CA GLY A 44 26.13 22.48 19.52
C GLY A 44 26.34 21.32 18.54
N GLU A 45 25.41 20.36 18.45
CA GLU A 45 25.44 19.33 17.40
C GLU A 45 24.89 19.90 16.07
N VAL A 46 25.56 19.55 14.97
CA VAL A 46 25.12 19.92 13.62
C VAL A 46 23.87 19.10 13.28
N PHE A 47 22.80 19.78 12.90
CA PHE A 47 21.58 19.11 12.44
C PHE A 47 21.75 18.65 10.98
N GLU A 48 21.52 17.36 10.74
CA GLU A 48 21.59 16.75 9.41
C GLU A 48 20.21 16.30 8.92
N MET A 49 19.95 16.45 7.62
CA MET A 49 18.67 16.07 7.00
C MET A 49 18.58 14.58 6.64
N GLU A 50 19.71 13.87 6.57
CA GLU A 50 19.71 12.46 6.16
C GLU A 50 18.91 11.56 7.12
N PRO A 51 19.02 11.68 8.46
CA PRO A 51 18.16 10.93 9.39
C PRO A 51 16.66 11.18 9.17
N VAL A 52 16.26 12.43 8.92
CA VAL A 52 14.86 12.80 8.65
C VAL A 52 14.35 12.09 7.39
N LYS A 53 15.14 12.14 6.31
CA LYS A 53 14.82 11.47 5.05
C LYS A 53 14.65 9.95 5.25
N GLN A 54 15.54 9.33 6.03
CA GLN A 54 15.46 7.89 6.30
C GLN A 54 14.20 7.51 7.08
N ILE A 55 13.79 8.33 8.06
CA ILE A 55 12.53 8.14 8.79
C ILE A 55 11.35 8.21 7.83
N ILE A 56 11.27 9.29 7.03
CA ILE A 56 10.17 9.50 6.09
C ILE A 56 10.07 8.36 5.08
N LEU A 57 11.19 7.87 4.53
CA LEU A 57 11.17 6.76 3.58
C LEU A 57 10.64 5.46 4.21
N LYS A 58 11.04 5.16 5.45
CA LYS A 58 10.54 3.97 6.17
C LYS A 58 9.06 4.09 6.48
N ASP A 59 8.62 5.23 6.98
CA ASP A 59 7.22 5.46 7.30
C ASP A 59 6.34 5.44 6.05
N PHE A 60 6.87 5.94 4.92
CA PHE A 60 6.18 5.88 3.64
C PHE A 60 6.05 4.44 3.12
N ASP A 61 7.09 3.62 3.29
CA ASP A 61 7.05 2.20 2.92
C ASP A 61 6.02 1.42 3.76
N ILE A 62 5.97 1.67 5.07
CA ILE A 62 4.95 1.13 5.97
C ILE A 62 3.56 1.59 5.52
N PHE A 63 3.37 2.88 5.27
CA PHE A 63 2.09 3.44 4.83
C PHE A 63 1.62 2.86 3.49
N LEU A 64 2.53 2.67 2.54
CA LEU A 64 2.20 2.01 1.27
C LEU A 64 1.80 0.55 1.50
N THR A 65 2.56 -0.19 2.29
CA THR A 65 2.37 -1.62 2.51
C THR A 65 1.10 -1.92 3.32
N ASP A 66 0.86 -1.15 4.38
CA ASP A 66 -0.18 -1.47 5.36
C ASP A 66 -1.51 -0.78 5.05
N CYS A 67 -1.48 0.37 4.35
CA CYS A 67 -2.68 1.16 4.07
C CYS A 67 -3.05 1.16 2.58
N ILE A 68 -2.13 1.62 1.71
CA ILE A 68 -2.49 1.92 0.32
C ILE A 68 -2.64 0.65 -0.54
N LEU A 69 -1.65 -0.23 -0.53
CA LEU A 69 -1.65 -1.43 -1.37
C LEU A 69 -2.83 -2.36 -1.04
N PRO A 70 -3.15 -2.67 0.23
CA PRO A 70 -4.28 -3.53 0.56
C PRO A 70 -5.63 -2.96 0.10
N GLU A 71 -5.81 -1.64 0.17
CA GLU A 71 -7.01 -1.00 -0.34
C GLU A 71 -7.13 -1.08 -1.86
N ILE A 72 -6.02 -0.92 -2.58
CA ILE A 72 -5.99 -1.05 -4.04
C ILE A 72 -6.23 -2.50 -4.44
N GLU A 73 -5.61 -3.46 -3.76
CA GLU A 73 -5.84 -4.90 -3.99
C GLU A 73 -7.31 -5.28 -3.78
N ARG A 74 -7.96 -4.80 -2.72
CA ARG A 74 -9.41 -5.02 -2.50
C ARG A 74 -10.27 -4.45 -3.62
N LYS A 75 -9.89 -3.32 -4.22
CA LYS A 75 -10.62 -2.71 -5.35
C LYS A 75 -10.39 -3.46 -6.66
N LEU A 76 -9.25 -4.13 -6.80
CA LEU A 76 -8.88 -4.90 -7.98
C LEU A 76 -9.33 -6.37 -7.89
N ALA A 77 -9.54 -6.88 -6.68
CA ALA A 77 -10.08 -8.21 -6.47
C ALA A 77 -11.50 -8.29 -7.08
N PRO A 78 -11.78 -9.27 -7.95
CA PRO A 78 -13.14 -9.51 -8.41
C PRO A 78 -14.02 -9.79 -7.19
N ALA A 79 -15.28 -9.34 -7.23
CA ALA A 79 -16.25 -9.62 -6.19
C ALA A 79 -16.18 -11.13 -5.85
N PRO A 80 -16.19 -11.51 -4.56
CA PRO A 80 -16.20 -12.91 -4.20
C PRO A 80 -17.39 -13.52 -4.92
N VAL A 81 -17.12 -14.47 -5.81
CA VAL A 81 -18.16 -15.36 -6.30
C VAL A 81 -18.63 -16.03 -5.02
N GLU A 82 -19.85 -15.72 -4.57
CA GLU A 82 -20.54 -16.58 -3.63
C GLU A 82 -20.52 -17.96 -4.27
N GLU A 83 -19.59 -18.81 -3.83
CA GLU A 83 -19.75 -20.24 -3.95
C GLU A 83 -20.99 -20.55 -3.12
N ALA A 84 -22.15 -20.48 -3.79
CA ALA A 84 -23.37 -21.13 -3.35
C ALA A 84 -22.99 -22.61 -3.15
N SER A 85 -22.72 -22.92 -1.89
CA SER A 85 -22.39 -24.23 -1.38
C SER A 85 -23.35 -25.26 -1.97
N ALA A 86 -22.76 -26.26 -2.62
CA ALA A 86 -23.45 -27.45 -3.05
C ALA A 86 -24.11 -28.14 -1.86
N ALA A 87 -25.44 -28.18 -1.82
CA ALA A 87 -26.19 -29.13 -1.01
C ALA A 87 -27.63 -29.27 -1.53
N GLU A 88 -27.82 -30.10 -2.56
CA GLU A 88 -29.02 -30.95 -2.70
C GLU A 88 -28.75 -32.02 -3.76
N ALA A 89 -28.08 -33.09 -3.35
CA ALA A 89 -28.17 -34.36 -4.07
C ALA A 89 -29.50 -35.02 -3.66
N PRO A 90 -30.35 -35.49 -4.59
CA PRO A 90 -31.53 -36.26 -4.22
C PRO A 90 -31.09 -37.62 -3.66
N PRO A 91 -31.78 -38.17 -2.64
CA PRO A 91 -31.46 -39.49 -2.14
C PRO A 91 -31.92 -40.51 -3.18
N VAL A 92 -30.96 -41.20 -3.81
CA VAL A 92 -31.26 -42.42 -4.57
C VAL A 92 -31.48 -43.51 -3.53
N ALA A 93 -32.75 -43.84 -3.28
CA ALA A 93 -33.15 -44.93 -2.42
C ALA A 93 -32.61 -46.27 -2.98
N GLU A 94 -31.90 -47.02 -2.15
CA GLU A 94 -31.46 -48.39 -2.42
C GLU A 94 -32.63 -49.35 -2.60
N ALA A 95 -32.33 -50.43 -3.34
CA ALA A 95 -33.21 -51.46 -3.85
C ALA A 95 -33.74 -52.48 -2.80
N SER A 96 -34.62 -53.36 -3.29
CA SER A 96 -35.18 -54.60 -2.68
C SER A 96 -36.56 -54.37 -2.03
N GLU A 97 -37.64 -55.10 -2.36
CA GLU A 97 -37.75 -56.56 -2.43
C GLU A 97 -39.00 -56.99 -3.25
N ALA A 98 -38.89 -58.15 -3.90
CA ALA A 98 -39.95 -58.83 -4.66
C ALA A 98 -40.98 -59.51 -3.73
N PRO A 99 -42.11 -59.97 -4.28
CA PRO A 99 -42.26 -61.43 -4.45
C PRO A 99 -42.67 -61.88 -5.86
#